data_AF-A0A9P6FK44-F1
#
_entry.id   AF-A0A9P6FK44-F1
#
_cell.length_a   1.000
_cell.length_b   1.000
_cell.length_c   1.000
_cell.angle_alpha   90.00
_cell.angle_beta   90.00
_cell.angle_gamma   90.00
#
_symmetry.space_group_name_H-M   'P 1'
#
loop_
_entity.id
_entity.type
_entity.pdbx_description
1 polymer ?
#
loop_
_entity_poly.entity_id
_entity_poly.type
_entity_poly.pdbx_seq_one_letter_code
_entity_poly.pdbx_strand_id
1 'polypeptide(L)'
;LINNAFIKADDRWKQAWLENRLRYVEIAENMSYHIPGFRETFINWFPKEIYYTATPYQVKQYWRRVARIDEEIIFEDDSTSQSTEQSPTTANNKELEEKLTDQNQIMLDEFSNIKERFVQQEQHFNTLRCDISSEFQKSMEMSQQDIEKMYQRNIEANKEISDVKEDLAEIKGDVVKIQSDIHAILEALRGIQRQ
;
A
#
# COMPACT_ATOMS: atom_id res chain seq x y z
N LEU A 1 27.21 1.12 25.55
CA LEU A 1 27.11 -0.02 24.61
C LEU A 1 25.70 -0.27 24.06
N ILE A 2 24.65 0.39 24.57
CA ILE A 2 23.25 0.23 24.08
C ILE A 2 23.00 0.92 22.73
N ASN A 3 23.76 1.96 22.37
CA ASN A 3 23.53 2.72 21.13
C ASN A 3 23.94 2.00 19.84
N ASN A 4 24.69 0.89 19.90
CA ASN A 4 25.07 0.11 18.72
C ASN A 4 24.09 -1.01 18.37
N ALA A 5 23.12 -1.31 19.24
CA ALA A 5 22.10 -2.34 18.98
C ALA A 5 20.97 -1.84 18.06
N PHE A 6 20.72 -0.53 18.04
CA PHE A 6 19.67 0.07 17.19
C PHE A 6 20.11 0.38 15.75
N ILE A 7 21.41 0.48 15.47
CA ILE A 7 21.91 0.67 14.09
C ILE A 7 21.83 -0.64 13.28
N LYS A 8 21.74 -1.79 13.97
CA LYS A 8 21.46 -3.11 13.37
C LYS A 8 20.01 -3.56 13.58
N ALA A 9 19.12 -2.67 14.00
CA ALA A 9 17.70 -2.98 14.18
C ALA A 9 17.00 -3.04 12.81
N ASP A 10 17.10 -4.24 12.23
CA ASP A 10 16.14 -4.86 11.35
C ASP A 10 15.60 -4.01 10.18
N ASP A 11 16.41 -3.86 9.12
CA ASP A 11 15.96 -3.32 7.82
C ASP A 11 14.80 -4.10 7.17
N ARG A 12 14.35 -5.21 7.78
CA ARG A 12 13.22 -6.02 7.32
C ARG A 12 11.92 -5.23 7.19
N TRP A 13 11.65 -4.25 8.06
CA TRP A 13 10.44 -3.43 7.93
C TRP A 13 10.50 -2.53 6.69
N LYS A 14 11.69 -2.01 6.35
CA LYS A 14 11.91 -1.18 5.16
C LYS A 14 11.77 -2.02 3.90
N GLN A 15 12.26 -3.26 3.92
CA GLN A 15 12.07 -4.21 2.84
C GLN A 15 10.58 -4.57 2.67
N ALA A 16 9.88 -4.92 3.75
CA ALA A 16 8.45 -5.22 3.70
C ALA A 16 7.61 -4.03 3.21
N TRP A 17 7.96 -2.81 3.64
CA TRP A 17 7.32 -1.58 3.16
C TRP A 17 7.52 -1.37 1.66
N LEU A 18 8.75 -1.60 1.16
CA LEU A 18 9.06 -1.49 -0.27
C LEU A 18 8.32 -2.56 -1.09
N GLU A 19 8.31 -3.81 -0.63
CA GLU A 19 7.61 -4.90 -1.29
C GLU A 19 6.10 -4.64 -1.39
N ASN A 20 5.48 -4.18 -0.30
CA ASN A 20 4.06 -3.82 -0.30
C ASN A 20 3.76 -2.65 -1.25
N ARG A 21 4.64 -1.65 -1.31
CA ARG A 21 4.47 -0.50 -2.21
C ARG A 21 4.65 -0.88 -3.68
N LEU A 22 5.58 -1.79 -3.99
CA LEU A 22 5.78 -2.31 -5.34
C LEU A 22 4.56 -3.09 -5.84
N ARG A 23 4.01 -3.97 -5.01
CA ARG A 23 2.79 -4.71 -5.36
C ARG A 23 1.62 -3.76 -5.65
N TYR A 24 1.48 -2.68 -4.89
CA TYR A 24 0.43 -1.69 -5.14
C TYR A 24 0.60 -1.00 -6.50
N VAL A 25 1.83 -0.60 -6.84
CA VAL A 25 2.14 0.02 -8.14
C VAL A 25 1.93 -0.98 -9.29
N GLU A 26 2.37 -2.22 -9.13
CA GLU A 26 2.20 -3.29 -10.12
C GLU A 26 0.71 -3.59 -10.37
N ILE A 27 -0.10 -3.67 -9.32
CA ILE A 27 -1.54 -3.88 -9.45
C ILE A 27 -2.20 -2.69 -10.15
N ALA A 28 -1.86 -1.46 -9.76
CA ALA A 28 -2.37 -0.25 -10.42
C ALA A 28 -1.98 -0.20 -11.90
N GLU A 29 -0.73 -0.57 -12.21
CA GLU A 29 -0.24 -0.66 -13.57
C GLU A 29 -0.99 -1.72 -14.38
N ASN A 30 -1.18 -2.92 -13.82
CA ASN A 30 -1.89 -4.03 -14.46
C ASN A 30 -3.35 -3.69 -14.75
N MET A 31 -4.03 -3.03 -13.80
CA MET A 31 -5.41 -2.58 -14.00
C MET A 31 -5.53 -1.54 -15.12
N SER A 32 -4.51 -0.68 -15.30
CA SER A 32 -4.53 0.36 -16.34
C SER A 32 -4.46 -0.18 -17.77
N TYR A 33 -3.92 -1.38 -18.00
CA TYR A 33 -3.88 -1.99 -19.34
C TYR A 33 -5.26 -2.35 -19.88
N HIS A 34 -6.23 -2.55 -19.01
CA HIS A 34 -7.59 -2.92 -19.39
C HIS A 34 -8.47 -1.71 -19.74
N ILE A 35 -7.95 -0.49 -19.58
CA ILE A 35 -8.67 0.75 -19.88
C ILE A 35 -8.24 1.24 -21.27
N PRO A 36 -9.12 1.20 -22.29
CA PRO A 36 -8.78 1.67 -23.64
C PRO A 36 -8.35 3.15 -23.63
N GLY A 37 -7.29 3.48 -24.37
CA GLY A 37 -6.78 4.86 -24.50
C GLY A 37 -6.09 5.44 -23.25
N PHE A 38 -6.11 4.74 -22.11
CA PHE A 38 -5.50 5.25 -20.87
C PHE A 38 -3.99 5.42 -20.99
N ARG A 39 -3.31 4.44 -21.60
CA ARG A 39 -1.85 4.48 -21.82
C ARG A 39 -1.43 5.57 -22.79
N GLU A 40 -2.28 5.89 -23.76
CA GLU A 40 -2.03 6.93 -24.77
C GLU A 40 -2.26 8.33 -24.19
N THR A 41 -3.27 8.48 -23.34
CA THR A 41 -3.61 9.75 -22.69
C THR A 41 -2.67 10.06 -21.52
N PHE A 42 -2.24 9.03 -20.78
CA PHE A 42 -1.45 9.17 -19.55
C PHE A 42 -0.11 8.42 -19.62
N ILE A 43 0.63 8.62 -20.72
CA ILE A 43 1.94 7.98 -20.99
C ILE A 43 2.93 8.17 -19.82
N ASN A 44 2.80 9.26 -19.06
CA ASN A 44 3.73 9.66 -18.00
C ASN A 44 3.31 9.30 -16.57
N TRP A 45 2.14 8.67 -16.36
CA TRP A 45 1.66 8.37 -15.00
C TRP A 45 2.34 7.18 -14.35
N PHE A 46 2.85 6.25 -15.16
CA PHE A 46 3.64 5.13 -14.68
C PHE A 46 5.09 5.28 -15.19
N PRO A 47 6.09 5.14 -14.32
CA PRO A 47 7.47 5.13 -14.75
C PRO A 47 7.69 3.96 -15.71
N LYS A 48 8.22 4.22 -16.91
CA LYS A 48 8.59 3.15 -17.86
C LYS A 48 9.66 2.21 -17.29
N GLU A 49 10.48 2.71 -16.36
CA GLU A 49 11.54 1.97 -15.68
C GLU A 49 11.61 2.41 -14.20
N ILE A 50 11.48 1.46 -13.26
CA ILE A 50 11.60 1.71 -11.82
C ILE A 50 13.03 1.42 -11.37
N TYR A 51 13.80 2.48 -11.10
CA TYR A 51 15.23 2.45 -10.83
C TYR A 51 15.54 2.39 -9.32
N TYR A 52 15.21 1.29 -8.64
CA TYR A 52 15.44 1.18 -7.18
C TYR A 52 16.77 0.50 -6.78
N THR A 53 17.33 -0.35 -7.65
CA THR A 53 18.73 -0.84 -7.56
C THR A 53 19.70 0.00 -8.38
N ALA A 54 19.22 1.15 -8.87
CA ALA A 54 19.94 1.95 -9.82
C ALA A 54 21.14 2.62 -9.19
N THR A 55 22.26 2.54 -9.89
CA THR A 55 23.43 3.33 -9.55
C THR A 55 23.10 4.83 -9.66
N PRO A 56 23.75 5.71 -8.88
CA PRO A 56 23.57 7.16 -8.99
C PRO A 56 23.73 7.68 -10.43
N TYR A 57 24.53 6.99 -11.24
CA TYR A 57 24.70 7.27 -12.67
C TYR A 57 23.41 7.05 -13.47
N GLN A 58 22.72 5.91 -13.28
CA GLN A 58 21.46 5.60 -13.97
C GLN A 58 20.35 6.60 -13.61
N VAL A 59 20.25 6.99 -12.33
CA VAL A 59 19.32 8.02 -11.87
C VAL A 59 19.60 9.36 -12.56
N LYS A 60 20.88 9.76 -12.66
CA LYS A 60 21.27 11.00 -13.35
C LYS A 60 20.94 10.98 -14.84
N GLN A 61 21.06 9.83 -15.50
CA GLN A 61 20.70 9.68 -16.92
C GLN A 61 19.18 9.74 -17.14
N TYR A 62 18.39 9.17 -16.23
CA TYR A 62 16.93 9.25 -16.26
C TYR A 62 16.45 10.71 -16.21
N TRP A 63 16.94 11.52 -15.25
CA TRP A 63 16.56 12.92 -15.14
C TRP A 63 16.91 13.75 -16.39
N ARG A 64 18.03 13.43 -17.07
CA ARG A 64 18.40 14.05 -18.35
C ARG A 64 17.49 13.66 -19.51
N ARG A 65 16.82 12.52 -19.43
CA ARG A 65 15.86 12.05 -20.45
C ARG A 65 14.50 12.68 -20.21
N VAL A 66 14.02 12.70 -18.96
CA VAL A 66 12.76 13.36 -18.58
C VAL A 66 12.78 14.84 -18.95
N ALA A 67 13.87 15.54 -18.62
CA ALA A 67 14.01 16.96 -18.96
C ALA A 67 14.00 17.25 -20.47
N ARG A 68 14.21 16.26 -21.35
CA ARG A 68 14.11 16.41 -22.81
C ARG A 68 12.71 16.12 -23.34
N ILE A 69 11.93 15.28 -22.65
CA ILE A 69 10.58 14.89 -23.09
C ILE A 69 9.59 16.04 -22.84
N ASP A 70 9.78 16.84 -21.79
CA ASP A 70 8.95 18.02 -21.53
C ASP A 70 9.07 19.11 -22.63
N GLU A 71 10.12 19.07 -23.46
CA GLU A 71 10.31 20.01 -24.58
C GLU A 71 9.65 19.55 -25.89
N GLU A 72 9.27 18.28 -26.03
CA GLU A 72 8.73 17.71 -27.29
C GLU A 72 7.18 17.63 -27.35
N ILE A 73 6.44 17.88 -26.26
CA ILE A 73 4.96 17.70 -26.20
C ILE A 73 4.18 18.96 -26.63
N ILE A 74 4.82 19.89 -27.36
CA ILE A 74 4.14 21.04 -27.97
C ILE A 74 4.32 20.92 -29.48
N PHE A 75 3.39 20.26 -30.18
CA PHE A 75 2.99 20.47 -31.59
C PHE A 75 2.38 19.19 -32.16
N GLU A 76 1.05 19.14 -32.28
CA GLU A 76 0.30 18.53 -33.40
C GLU A 76 -1.21 18.70 -33.15
N ASP A 77 -1.77 19.79 -33.68
CA ASP A 77 -3.20 19.95 -33.94
C ASP A 77 -3.31 20.53 -35.36
N ASP A 78 -3.72 19.71 -36.34
CA ASP A 78 -4.28 20.23 -37.58
C ASP A 78 -5.14 19.21 -38.35
N SER A 79 -6.32 19.72 -38.75
CA SER A 79 -7.06 19.42 -39.98
C SER A 79 -8.15 18.33 -40.06
N THR A 80 -9.39 18.81 -39.86
CA THR A 80 -10.45 18.99 -40.89
C THR A 80 -10.79 17.84 -41.87
N SER A 81 -12.08 17.48 -41.95
CA SER A 81 -12.72 17.03 -43.20
C SER A 81 -14.21 17.40 -43.26
N GLN A 82 -14.58 17.99 -44.39
CA GLN A 82 -15.86 18.58 -44.73
C GLN A 82 -16.47 17.82 -45.93
N SER A 83 -17.81 17.78 -46.00
CA SER A 83 -18.64 17.57 -47.21
C SER A 83 -18.77 16.11 -47.70
N THR A 84 -19.86 15.62 -48.33
CA THR A 84 -20.85 16.26 -49.22
C THR A 84 -22.09 15.35 -49.37
N GLU A 85 -23.29 15.95 -49.52
CA GLU A 85 -24.54 15.30 -49.93
C GLU A 85 -24.54 14.91 -51.42
N GLN A 86 -25.24 13.82 -51.81
CA GLN A 86 -26.24 13.79 -52.90
C GLN A 86 -26.94 12.42 -53.05
N SER A 87 -28.22 12.46 -53.41
CA SER A 87 -29.16 11.34 -53.61
C SER A 87 -29.74 11.40 -55.04
N PRO A 88 -30.20 10.29 -55.66
CA PRO A 88 -31.64 10.23 -56.02
C PRO A 88 -32.26 8.80 -56.01
N THR A 89 -33.60 8.71 -55.85
CA THR A 89 -34.62 8.00 -56.70
C THR A 89 -35.86 7.60 -55.84
N THR A 90 -37.09 7.88 -56.32
CA THR A 90 -38.32 8.04 -55.49
C THR A 90 -39.42 6.97 -55.70
N ALA A 91 -39.10 5.68 -55.91
CA ALA A 91 -40.17 4.66 -56.06
C ALA A 91 -39.97 3.34 -55.28
N ASN A 92 -38.77 3.08 -54.74
CA ASN A 92 -38.51 1.97 -53.81
C ASN A 92 -38.45 2.42 -52.34
N ASN A 93 -38.73 3.69 -52.05
CA ASN A 93 -38.41 4.31 -50.76
C ASN A 93 -39.35 3.94 -49.62
N LYS A 94 -40.60 3.54 -49.89
CA LYS A 94 -41.56 3.26 -48.81
C LYS A 94 -41.22 2.01 -48.00
N GLU A 95 -40.86 0.91 -48.68
CA GLU A 95 -40.46 -0.34 -48.01
C GLU A 95 -39.07 -0.22 -47.37
N LEU A 96 -38.20 0.61 -47.96
CA LEU A 96 -36.88 0.93 -47.41
C LEU A 96 -37.01 1.82 -46.17
N GLU A 97 -37.93 2.80 -46.17
CA GLU A 97 -38.21 3.68 -45.02
C GLU A 97 -38.83 2.90 -43.86
N GLU A 98 -39.76 1.96 -44.13
CA GLU A 98 -40.36 1.10 -43.10
C GLU A 98 -39.32 0.18 -42.44
N LYS A 99 -38.46 -0.46 -43.25
CA LYS A 99 -37.32 -1.25 -42.74
C LYS A 99 -36.30 -0.40 -41.97
N LEU A 100 -36.04 0.83 -42.41
CA LEU A 100 -35.17 1.77 -41.68
C LEU A 100 -35.81 2.16 -40.33
N THR A 101 -37.12 2.37 -40.27
CA THR A 101 -37.80 2.72 -39.00
C THR A 101 -37.78 1.57 -38.01
N ASP A 102 -38.00 0.33 -38.46
CA ASP A 102 -37.92 -0.85 -37.60
C ASP A 102 -36.49 -1.07 -37.08
N GLN A 103 -35.49 -0.89 -37.94
CA GLN A 103 -34.09 -1.03 -37.56
C GLN A 103 -33.63 0.06 -36.57
N ASN A 104 -34.11 1.29 -36.75
CA ASN A 104 -33.86 2.38 -35.80
C ASN A 104 -34.55 2.13 -34.46
N GLN A 105 -35.75 1.55 -34.46
CA GLN A 105 -36.46 1.20 -33.23
C GLN A 105 -35.71 0.09 -32.45
N ILE A 106 -35.25 -0.96 -33.14
CA ILE A 106 -34.43 -2.01 -32.54
C ILE A 106 -33.15 -1.43 -31.94
N MET A 107 -32.48 -0.52 -32.66
CA MET A 107 -31.26 0.14 -32.18
C MET A 107 -31.52 0.98 -30.92
N LEU A 108 -32.66 1.67 -30.85
CA LEU A 108 -33.06 2.47 -29.68
C LEU A 108 -33.39 1.60 -28.46
N ASP A 109 -34.01 0.44 -28.68
CA ASP A 109 -34.31 -0.52 -27.63
C ASP A 109 -33.02 -1.16 -27.09
N GLU A 110 -32.07 -1.51 -27.99
CA GLU A 110 -30.73 -1.95 -27.59
C GLU A 110 -29.98 -0.88 -26.82
N PHE A 111 -30.05 0.38 -27.26
CA PHE A 111 -29.41 1.50 -26.56
C PHE A 111 -30.02 1.71 -25.16
N SER A 112 -31.34 1.55 -25.03
CA SER A 112 -32.03 1.60 -23.74
C SER A 112 -31.59 0.46 -22.81
N ASN A 113 -31.49 -0.77 -23.33
CA ASN A 113 -30.98 -1.92 -22.59
C ASN A 113 -29.50 -1.76 -22.17
N ILE A 114 -28.67 -1.17 -23.03
CA ILE A 114 -27.26 -0.86 -22.70
C ILE A 114 -27.20 0.19 -21.59
N LYS A 115 -28.01 1.25 -21.69
CA LYS A 115 -28.08 2.31 -20.68
C LYS A 115 -28.50 1.76 -19.33
N GLU A 116 -29.49 0.87 -19.29
CA GLU A 116 -29.94 0.25 -18.04
C GLU A 116 -28.84 -0.62 -17.41
N ARG A 117 -28.14 -1.44 -18.22
CA ARG A 117 -26.99 -2.22 -17.73
C ARG A 117 -25.87 -1.35 -17.19
N PHE A 118 -25.60 -0.21 -17.82
CA PHE A 118 -24.59 0.73 -17.33
C PHE A 118 -24.97 1.30 -15.95
N VAL A 119 -26.23 1.69 -15.76
CA VAL A 119 -26.73 2.16 -14.46
C VAL A 119 -26.63 1.07 -13.38
N GLN A 120 -26.98 -0.17 -13.71
CA GLN A 120 -26.84 -1.30 -12.78
C GLN A 120 -25.37 -1.57 -12.42
N GLN A 121 -24.47 -1.48 -13.41
CA GLN A 121 -23.03 -1.65 -13.18
C GLN A 121 -22.46 -0.55 -12.28
N GLU A 122 -22.86 0.70 -12.49
CA GLU A 122 -22.47 1.83 -11.64
C GLU A 122 -22.94 1.64 -10.19
N GLN A 123 -24.17 1.18 -9.98
CA GLN A 123 -24.69 0.85 -8.66
C GLN A 123 -23.87 -0.25 -7.99
N HIS A 124 -23.56 -1.33 -8.73
CA HIS A 124 -22.72 -2.42 -8.21
C HIS A 124 -21.32 -1.93 -7.82
N PHE A 125 -20.69 -1.08 -8.64
CA PHE A 125 -19.40 -0.49 -8.31
C PHE A 125 -19.46 0.39 -7.05
N ASN A 126 -20.53 1.18 -6.88
CA ASN A 126 -20.71 1.99 -5.69
C ASN A 126 -20.88 1.12 -4.44
N THR A 127 -21.66 0.03 -4.51
CA THR A 127 -21.79 -0.93 -3.41
C THR A 127 -20.44 -1.56 -3.07
N LEU A 128 -19.70 -2.07 -4.06
CA LEU A 128 -18.39 -2.69 -3.84
C LEU A 128 -17.40 -1.70 -3.21
N ARG A 129 -17.42 -0.44 -3.65
CA ARG A 129 -16.59 0.62 -3.08
C ARG A 129 -16.93 0.88 -1.60
N CYS A 130 -18.21 0.92 -1.26
CA CYS A 130 -18.67 1.05 0.12
C CYS A 130 -18.23 -0.16 0.97
N ASP A 131 -18.40 -1.38 0.47
CA ASP A 131 -18.04 -2.61 1.18
C ASP A 131 -16.54 -2.66 1.47
N ILE A 132 -15.70 -2.46 0.45
CA ILE A 132 -14.24 -2.43 0.59
C ILE A 132 -13.82 -1.36 1.59
N SER A 133 -14.39 -0.15 1.49
CA SER A 133 -14.07 0.93 2.42
C SER A 133 -14.46 0.59 3.85
N SER A 134 -15.61 -0.06 4.05
CA SER A 134 -16.09 -0.43 5.38
C SER A 134 -15.27 -1.56 6.01
N GLU A 135 -14.91 -2.58 5.23
CA GLU A 135 -14.11 -3.71 5.70
C GLU A 135 -12.66 -3.29 5.99
N PHE A 136 -12.08 -2.44 5.13
CA PHE A 136 -10.77 -1.86 5.39
C PHE A 136 -10.76 -1.03 6.69
N GLN A 137 -11.78 -0.20 6.90
CA GLN A 137 -11.92 0.61 8.10
C GLN A 137 -12.02 -0.27 9.36
N LYS A 138 -12.88 -1.29 9.36
CA LYS A 138 -13.01 -2.25 10.47
C LYS A 138 -11.69 -2.96 10.77
N SER A 139 -10.99 -3.40 9.73
CA SER A 139 -9.69 -4.06 9.86
C SER A 139 -8.64 -3.13 10.48
N MET A 140 -8.61 -1.88 10.05
CA MET A 140 -7.70 -0.86 10.60
C MET A 140 -8.00 -0.58 12.07
N GLU A 141 -9.27 -0.44 12.46
CA GLU A 141 -9.69 -0.24 13.84
C GLU A 141 -9.32 -1.42 14.74
N MET A 142 -9.52 -2.65 14.25
CA MET A 142 -9.14 -3.87 14.97
C MET A 142 -7.62 -3.93 15.18
N SER A 143 -6.84 -3.65 14.14
CA SER A 143 -5.38 -3.61 14.25
C SER A 143 -4.90 -2.51 15.22
N GLN A 144 -5.55 -1.36 15.27
CA GLN A 144 -5.24 -0.30 16.24
C GLN A 144 -5.51 -0.76 17.68
N GLN A 145 -6.64 -1.43 17.91
CA GLN A 145 -6.97 -1.99 19.22
C GLN A 145 -5.96 -3.05 19.67
N ASP A 146 -5.50 -3.90 18.76
CA ASP A 146 -4.50 -4.93 19.09
C ASP A 146 -3.13 -4.33 19.40
N ILE A 147 -2.74 -3.28 18.67
CA ILE A 147 -1.53 -2.51 18.98
C ILE A 147 -1.63 -1.90 20.38
N GLU A 148 -2.76 -1.28 20.72
CA GLU A 148 -2.98 -0.69 22.04
C GLU A 148 -2.89 -1.74 23.15
N LYS A 149 -3.56 -2.89 22.98
CA LYS A 149 -3.47 -4.02 23.94
C LYS A 149 -2.03 -4.50 24.12
N MET A 150 -1.25 -4.57 23.03
CA MET A 150 0.15 -4.97 23.08
C MET A 150 1.00 -3.96 23.86
N TYR A 151 0.78 -2.65 23.63
CA TYR A 151 1.44 -1.59 24.41
C TYR A 151 1.13 -1.69 25.90
N GLN A 152 -0.13 -1.91 26.28
CA GLN A 152 -0.51 -2.05 27.70
C GLN A 152 0.16 -3.26 28.35
N ARG A 153 0.15 -4.43 27.69
CA ARG A 153 0.88 -5.61 28.18
C ARG A 153 2.38 -5.36 28.33
N ASN A 154 2.98 -4.57 27.46
CA ASN A 154 4.40 -4.21 27.56
C ASN A 154 4.67 -3.35 28.80
N ILE A 155 3.78 -2.40 29.10
CA ILE A 155 3.86 -1.57 30.30
C ILE A 155 3.75 -2.45 31.57
N GLU A 156 2.78 -3.36 31.61
CA GLU A 156 2.60 -4.31 32.71
C GLU A 156 3.83 -5.21 32.90
N ALA A 157 4.33 -5.82 31.83
CA ALA A 157 5.53 -6.66 31.88
C ALA A 157 6.77 -5.88 32.36
N ASN A 158 6.93 -4.62 31.95
CA ASN A 158 8.03 -3.79 32.43
C ASN A 158 7.92 -3.47 33.93
N LYS A 159 6.69 -3.32 34.45
CA LYS A 159 6.46 -3.16 35.88
C LYS A 159 6.84 -4.43 36.64
N GLU A 160 6.38 -5.60 36.20
CA GLU A 160 6.76 -6.88 36.81
C GLU A 160 8.28 -7.10 36.80
N ILE A 161 8.96 -6.75 35.70
CA ILE A 161 10.43 -6.80 35.62
C ILE A 161 11.08 -5.85 36.64
N SER A 162 10.48 -4.70 36.90
CA SER A 162 10.96 -3.76 37.92
C SER A 162 10.86 -4.35 39.31
N ASP A 163 9.70 -4.93 39.64
CA ASP A 163 9.44 -5.54 40.96
C ASP A 163 10.41 -6.71 41.21
N VAL A 164 10.58 -7.60 40.22
CA VAL A 164 11.56 -8.71 40.30
C VAL A 164 12.99 -8.22 40.48
N LYS A 165 13.37 -7.08 39.89
CA LYS A 165 14.71 -6.49 40.08
C LYS A 165 14.91 -5.98 41.50
N GLU A 166 13.86 -5.47 42.14
CA GLU A 166 13.91 -5.02 43.53
C GLU A 166 14.11 -6.20 44.47
N ASP A 167 13.29 -7.25 44.33
CA ASP A 167 13.42 -8.50 45.09
C ASP A 167 14.83 -9.10 44.95
N LEU A 168 15.36 -9.11 43.73
CA LEU A 168 16.70 -9.63 43.46
C LEU A 168 17.81 -8.78 44.11
N ALA A 169 17.61 -7.47 44.26
CA ALA A 169 18.53 -6.59 44.97
C ALA A 169 18.52 -6.88 46.48
N GLU A 170 17.35 -7.14 47.07
CA GLU A 170 17.20 -7.53 48.48
C GLU A 170 17.90 -8.87 48.76
N ILE A 171 17.58 -9.90 47.98
CA ILE A 171 18.22 -11.23 48.08
C ILE A 171 19.74 -11.11 47.97
N LYS A 172 20.23 -10.29 47.04
CA LYS A 172 21.67 -10.05 46.89
C LYS A 172 22.28 -9.42 48.15
N GLY A 173 21.57 -8.51 48.80
CA GLY A 173 21.98 -7.93 50.09
C GLY A 173 22.08 -8.98 51.20
N ASP A 174 21.09 -9.86 51.30
CA ASP A 174 21.08 -10.94 52.29
C ASP A 174 22.20 -11.95 52.07
N VAL A 175 22.47 -12.31 50.81
CA VAL A 175 23.61 -13.19 50.46
C VAL A 175 24.93 -12.58 50.93
N VAL A 176 25.13 -11.27 50.77
CA VAL A 176 26.35 -10.58 51.24
C VAL A 176 26.47 -10.62 52.77
N LYS A 177 25.35 -10.42 53.51
CA LYS A 177 25.35 -10.55 54.97
C LYS A 177 25.71 -11.97 55.41
N ILE A 178 25.08 -12.99 54.81
CA ILE A 178 25.38 -14.40 55.09
C ILE A 178 26.86 -14.71 54.83
N GLN A 179 27.42 -14.22 53.73
CA GLN A 179 28.84 -14.38 53.43
C GLN A 179 29.74 -13.77 54.50
N SER A 180 29.38 -12.57 54.99
CA SER A 180 30.09 -11.91 56.10
C SER A 180 29.99 -12.72 57.41
N ASP A 181 28.80 -13.21 57.75
CA ASP A 181 28.58 -14.00 58.97
C ASP A 181 29.35 -15.32 58.93
N ILE A 182 29.33 -16.03 57.80
CA ILE A 182 30.13 -17.23 57.58
C ILE A 182 31.62 -16.93 57.77
N HIS A 183 32.11 -15.82 57.22
CA HIS A 183 33.51 -15.43 57.38
C HIS A 183 33.88 -15.18 58.85
N ALA A 184 33.03 -14.46 59.59
CA ALA A 184 33.24 -14.21 61.01
C ALA A 184 33.27 -15.51 61.84
N ILE A 185 32.36 -16.45 61.55
CA ILE A 185 32.34 -17.77 62.20
C ILE A 185 33.63 -18.55 61.90
N LEU A 186 34.09 -18.55 60.66
CA LEU A 186 35.33 -19.23 60.27
C LEU A 186 36.56 -18.67 61.00
N GLU A 187 36.64 -17.35 61.18
CA GLU A 187 37.72 -16.72 61.95
C GLU A 187 37.64 -17.07 63.44
N ALA A 188 36.44 -17.09 64.04
CA ALA A 188 36.26 -17.52 65.42
C ALA A 188 36.70 -18.98 65.65
N LEU A 189 36.32 -19.90 64.73
CA LEU A 189 36.73 -21.30 64.78
C LEU A 189 38.25 -21.47 64.66
N ARG A 190 38.91 -20.69 63.81
CA ARG A 190 40.39 -20.68 63.71
C ARG A 190 41.04 -20.21 65.01
N GLY A 191 40.45 -19.24 65.70
CA GLY A 191 40.94 -18.77 66.99
C GLY A 191 40.90 -19.85 68.07
N ILE A 192 39.80 -20.61 68.13
CA ILE A 192 39.63 -21.72 69.08
C ILE A 192 40.65 -22.83 68.81
N GLN A 193 40.92 -23.18 67.55
CA GLN A 193 41.88 -24.24 67.21
C GLN A 193 43.34 -23.92 67.54
N ARG A 194 43.67 -22.66 67.86
CA ARG A 194 45.05 -22.24 68.21
C ARG A 194 45.31 -22.16 69.71
N GLN A 195 44.28 -22.36 70.54
CA GLN A 195 44.40 -22.42 72.01
C GLN A 195 44.60 -23.87 72.47
#